data_AF-A0A5J9VAB7-F1
#
_entry.id   AF-A0A5J9VAB7-F1
#
_cell.length_a   1.000
_cell.length_b   1.000
_cell.length_c   1.000
_cell.angle_alpha   90.00
_cell.angle_beta   90.00
_cell.angle_gamma   90.00
#
_symmetry.space_group_name_H-M   'P 1'
#
loop_
_entity.id
_entity.type
_entity.pdbx_description
1 polymer ?
#
loop_
_entity_poly.entity_id
_entity_poly.type
_entity_poly.pdbx_seq_one_letter_code
_entity_poly.pdbx_strand_id
1 'polypeptide(L)'
;REEKKNLISLSLSAPQPWRVRSRNFSSSAKAKPPNPASRPPPDRSVGDDAGQLRRRIERRRTLMFVVPRNFRLLEELERGEKGIGDGTVSYGMDDADDIYMRSWTGTIIGPHNTVHEGRIYQLKLFCDKDYPEKPPSVRFHSRINMTCVNHETGVVDPKKFGLLANWQRDYTMENILTQLKKEMAASHNRKLVQPPEGTFF
;
A
#
# COMPACT_ATOMS: atom_id res chain seq x y z
N ARG A 1 -38.03 -24.11 31.97
CA ARG A 1 -39.15 -23.28 32.51
C ARG A 1 -38.79 -21.82 32.19
N GLU A 2 -38.74 -21.37 30.94
CA GLU A 2 -39.75 -21.44 29.86
C GLU A 2 -41.08 -20.88 30.35
N GLU A 3 -41.40 -19.62 29.96
CA GLU A 3 -42.73 -19.29 29.48
C GLU A 3 -42.80 -17.94 28.69
N LYS A 4 -43.23 -18.08 27.42
CA LYS A 4 -44.07 -17.23 26.53
C LYS A 4 -43.65 -15.77 26.26
N LYS A 5 -43.22 -15.41 25.04
CA LYS A 5 -43.97 -15.28 23.76
C LYS A 5 -45.13 -14.29 23.82
N ASN A 6 -44.99 -13.17 23.12
CA ASN A 6 -46.14 -12.59 22.40
C ASN A 6 -45.72 -12.03 21.04
N LEU A 7 -46.48 -12.45 20.03
CA LEU A 7 -46.36 -12.15 18.61
C LEU A 7 -46.94 -10.76 18.32
N ILE A 8 -46.37 -10.03 17.36
CA ILE A 8 -47.17 -9.19 16.47
C ILE A 8 -46.60 -9.27 15.05
N SER A 9 -47.41 -9.85 14.18
CA SER A 9 -47.27 -10.00 12.73
C SER A 9 -47.65 -8.71 12.01
N LEU A 10 -46.88 -8.28 11.02
CA LEU A 10 -47.35 -7.34 9.98
C LEU A 10 -46.92 -7.82 8.61
N SER A 11 -47.92 -8.02 7.77
CA SER A 11 -47.96 -8.71 6.49
C SER A 11 -47.61 -7.84 5.29
N LEU A 12 -46.98 -8.48 4.30
CA LEU A 12 -46.81 -8.05 2.91
C LEU A 12 -48.10 -7.53 2.26
N SER A 13 -47.96 -6.55 1.36
CA SER A 13 -48.72 -6.57 0.10
C SER A 13 -48.04 -5.74 -0.99
N ALA A 14 -47.73 -6.39 -2.10
CA ALA A 14 -47.24 -5.79 -3.34
C ALA A 14 -48.42 -5.42 -4.25
N PRO A 15 -48.34 -4.37 -5.08
CA PRO A 15 -49.28 -4.17 -6.18
C PRO A 15 -48.67 -4.50 -7.55
N GLN A 16 -49.32 -5.43 -8.24
CA GLN A 16 -49.23 -5.73 -9.68
C GLN A 16 -50.44 -5.05 -10.41
N PRO A 17 -50.63 -5.15 -11.74
CA PRO A 17 -50.44 -4.07 -12.70
C PRO A 17 -51.78 -3.57 -13.31
N TRP A 18 -51.79 -2.44 -14.02
CA TRP A 18 -52.97 -2.00 -14.79
C TRP A 18 -52.67 -1.79 -16.28
N ARG A 19 -53.08 -2.81 -17.04
CA ARG A 19 -53.96 -2.81 -18.22
C ARG A 19 -53.71 -1.78 -19.35
N VAL A 20 -53.25 -2.36 -20.46
CA VAL A 20 -53.25 -1.85 -21.84
C VAL A 20 -54.67 -1.53 -22.33
N ARG A 21 -54.85 -0.38 -23.00
CA ARG A 21 -55.99 -0.11 -23.89
C ARG A 21 -55.48 0.27 -25.27
N SER A 22 -55.72 -0.62 -26.22
CA SER A 22 -55.50 -0.44 -27.65
C SER A 22 -56.47 0.60 -28.22
N ARG A 23 -55.97 1.51 -29.07
CA ARG A 23 -56.78 2.17 -30.10
C ARG A 23 -56.22 1.77 -31.45
N ASN A 24 -57.03 1.05 -32.22
CA ASN A 24 -56.85 0.86 -33.65
C ASN A 24 -57.20 2.18 -34.34
N PHE A 25 -56.33 2.65 -35.23
CA PHE A 25 -56.76 3.44 -36.38
C PHE A 25 -56.06 2.96 -37.64
N SER A 26 -56.83 3.00 -38.70
CA SER A 26 -56.72 2.24 -39.94
C SER A 26 -56.02 3.04 -41.04
N SER A 27 -55.30 2.31 -41.89
CA SER A 27 -55.15 2.47 -43.34
C SER A 27 -54.48 3.72 -43.97
N SER A 28 -53.36 3.41 -44.63
CA SER A 28 -52.95 3.83 -45.98
C SER A 28 -52.51 5.27 -46.24
N ALA A 29 -51.20 5.45 -46.41
CA ALA A 29 -50.63 6.07 -47.62
C ALA A 29 -49.10 5.82 -47.67
N LYS A 30 -48.64 5.35 -48.82
CA LYS A 30 -47.25 5.03 -49.15
C LYS A 30 -46.49 6.33 -49.44
N ALA A 31 -45.47 6.67 -48.65
CA ALA A 31 -44.54 7.76 -48.93
C ALA A 31 -43.09 7.25 -48.97
N LYS A 32 -42.44 7.44 -50.11
CA LYS A 32 -41.06 7.07 -50.43
C LYS A 32 -40.09 7.88 -49.55
N PRO A 33 -39.02 7.29 -48.96
CA PRO A 33 -38.07 8.08 -48.19
C PRO A 33 -37.30 9.04 -49.11
N PRO A 34 -37.15 10.34 -48.75
CA PRO A 34 -36.25 11.23 -49.47
C PRO A 34 -34.78 10.93 -49.13
N ASN A 35 -33.94 11.16 -50.15
CA ASN A 35 -32.50 10.92 -50.24
C ASN A 35 -31.69 11.61 -49.11
N PRO A 36 -30.60 11.03 -48.57
CA PRO A 36 -29.87 11.58 -47.41
C PRO A 36 -28.94 12.77 -47.72
N ALA A 37 -29.09 13.45 -48.85
CA ALA A 37 -28.09 14.39 -49.38
C ALA A 37 -28.42 15.89 -49.17
N SER A 38 -29.08 16.25 -48.07
CA SER A 38 -29.30 17.67 -47.73
C SER A 38 -29.65 17.87 -46.25
N ARG A 39 -28.72 17.51 -45.36
CA ARG A 39 -28.68 18.05 -43.99
C ARG A 39 -27.47 18.99 -43.86
N PRO A 40 -27.65 20.25 -43.43
CA PRO A 40 -26.52 21.08 -43.05
C PRO A 40 -25.84 20.49 -41.80
N PRO A 41 -24.51 20.66 -41.63
CA PRO A 41 -23.82 20.16 -40.45
C PRO A 41 -24.34 20.85 -39.18
N PRO A 42 -24.45 20.15 -38.05
CA PRO A 42 -24.73 20.81 -36.78
C PRO A 42 -23.57 21.73 -36.40
N ASP A 43 -23.95 22.96 -36.05
CA ASP A 43 -23.08 24.06 -35.65
C ASP A 43 -22.19 23.69 -34.45
N ARG A 44 -20.88 23.83 -34.62
CA ARG A 44 -19.85 23.58 -33.61
C ARG A 44 -19.73 24.80 -32.69
N SER A 45 -20.70 25.01 -31.80
CA SER A 45 -20.54 26.04 -30.77
C SER A 45 -21.52 25.91 -29.60
N VAL A 46 -21.56 24.74 -28.96
CA VAL A 46 -22.02 24.66 -27.57
C VAL A 46 -20.84 24.20 -26.74
N GLY A 47 -20.20 25.16 -26.09
CA GLY A 47 -19.01 24.97 -25.28
C GLY A 47 -19.23 23.97 -24.15
N ASP A 48 -18.31 23.01 -24.08
CA ASP A 48 -18.07 22.08 -22.98
C ASP A 48 -17.66 22.79 -21.67
N ASP A 49 -18.50 23.66 -21.13
CA ASP A 49 -18.22 24.34 -19.85
C ASP A 49 -18.27 23.35 -18.66
N ALA A 50 -19.10 22.31 -18.76
CA ALA A 50 -19.15 21.24 -17.75
C ALA A 50 -17.87 20.38 -17.75
N GLY A 51 -17.27 20.14 -18.92
CA GLY A 51 -16.00 19.40 -19.03
C GLY A 51 -14.79 20.22 -18.59
N GLN A 52 -14.86 21.55 -18.71
CA GLN A 52 -13.81 22.45 -18.26
C GLN A 52 -13.86 22.70 -16.74
N LEU A 53 -15.05 22.72 -16.14
CA LEU A 53 -15.22 22.77 -14.68
C LEU A 53 -14.83 21.44 -14.01
N ARG A 54 -15.16 20.28 -14.61
CA ARG A 54 -14.66 18.96 -14.15
C ARG A 54 -13.13 18.89 -14.21
N ARG A 55 -12.50 19.46 -15.24
CA ARG A 55 -11.03 19.60 -15.33
C ARG A 55 -10.44 20.70 -14.42
N ARG A 56 -11.25 21.59 -13.84
CA ARG A 56 -10.84 22.53 -12.78
C ARG A 56 -11.01 21.93 -11.38
N ILE A 57 -12.00 21.06 -11.17
CA ILE A 57 -12.24 20.36 -9.90
C ILE A 57 -11.28 19.16 -9.74
N GLU A 58 -10.88 18.48 -10.82
CA GLU A 58 -9.78 17.49 -10.80
C GLU A 58 -8.40 18.16 -10.64
N ARG A 59 -8.32 19.45 -10.95
CA ARG A 59 -7.20 20.34 -10.57
C ARG A 59 -7.42 20.99 -9.20
N ARG A 60 -8.20 20.37 -8.31
CA ARG A 60 -7.85 20.35 -6.88
C ARG A 60 -6.49 19.69 -6.78
N ARG A 61 -5.46 20.49 -7.08
CA ARG A 61 -4.23 20.64 -6.33
C ARG A 61 -4.31 19.71 -5.14
N THR A 62 -3.82 18.48 -5.31
CA THR A 62 -3.26 17.74 -4.19
C THR A 62 -2.20 18.72 -3.70
N LEU A 63 -2.58 19.59 -2.76
CA LEU A 63 -1.64 20.19 -1.86
C LEU A 63 -1.06 18.96 -1.21
N MET A 64 0.04 18.49 -1.77
CA MET A 64 0.78 17.35 -1.26
C MET A 64 1.10 17.75 0.16
N PHE A 65 0.28 17.30 1.10
CA PHE A 65 0.49 17.56 2.51
C PHE A 65 1.73 16.72 2.82
N VAL A 66 2.89 17.35 2.73
CA VAL A 66 4.15 16.71 3.08
C VAL A 66 4.08 16.54 4.59
N VAL A 67 3.73 15.33 5.02
CA VAL A 67 3.76 14.94 6.42
C VAL A 67 5.19 15.18 6.90
N PRO A 68 5.41 16.04 7.92
CA PRO A 68 6.74 16.29 8.41
C PRO A 68 7.38 14.99 8.92
N ARG A 69 8.70 14.87 8.74
CA ARG A 69 9.50 13.72 9.16
C ARG A 69 9.09 13.13 10.50
N ASN A 70 8.97 13.97 11.53
CA ASN A 70 8.65 13.49 12.89
C ASN A 70 7.25 12.87 12.98
N PHE A 71 6.25 13.39 12.27
CA PHE A 71 4.92 12.77 12.24
C PHE A 71 4.94 11.42 11.51
N ARG A 72 5.73 11.31 10.43
CA ARG A 72 5.93 10.04 9.73
C ARG A 72 6.59 9.00 10.64
N LEU A 73 7.63 9.39 11.38
CA LEU A 73 8.32 8.52 12.33
C LEU A 73 7.44 8.11 13.50
N LEU A 74 6.59 9.01 14.02
CA LEU A 74 5.61 8.68 15.05
C LEU A 74 4.55 7.68 14.54
N GLU A 75 4.06 7.86 13.31
CA GLU A 75 3.14 6.90 12.69
C GLU A 75 3.79 5.51 12.57
N GLU A 76 5.06 5.45 12.18
CA GLU A 76 5.82 4.20 12.13
C GLU A 76 6.00 3.61 13.52
N LEU A 77 6.32 4.40 14.54
CA LEU A 77 6.43 3.92 15.93
C LEU A 77 5.14 3.27 16.41
N GLU A 78 4.00 3.95 16.20
CA GLU A 78 2.69 3.44 16.59
C GLU A 78 2.34 2.11 15.88
N ARG A 79 2.77 1.96 14.62
CA ARG A 79 2.63 0.69 13.89
C ARG A 79 3.56 -0.39 14.44
N GLY A 80 4.79 -0.03 14.80
CA GLY A 80 5.74 -0.93 15.45
C GLY A 80 5.21 -1.50 16.77
N GLU A 81 4.59 -0.66 17.60
CA GLU A 81 3.99 -1.06 18.88
C GLU A 81 2.72 -1.90 18.72
N LYS A 82 1.92 -1.67 17.67
CA LYS A 82 0.73 -2.48 17.35
C LYS A 82 1.08 -3.87 16.81
N GLY A 83 2.34 -4.08 16.42
CA GLY A 83 2.78 -5.29 15.76
C GLY A 83 2.56 -5.23 14.25
N ILE A 84 3.52 -5.79 13.52
CA ILE A 84 3.59 -5.72 12.06
C ILE A 84 3.33 -7.09 11.45
N GLY A 85 2.32 -7.16 10.59
CA GLY A 85 1.99 -8.35 9.82
C GLY A 85 1.84 -9.61 10.68
N ASP A 86 2.61 -10.64 10.34
CA ASP A 86 2.68 -11.95 10.99
C ASP A 86 3.60 -12.01 12.23
N GLY A 87 4.11 -10.86 12.70
CA GLY A 87 4.99 -10.79 13.89
C GLY A 87 6.41 -11.32 13.65
N THR A 88 6.75 -11.62 12.40
CA THR A 88 8.08 -12.10 12.01
C THR A 88 9.08 -10.98 11.75
N VAL A 89 8.61 -9.75 11.63
CA VAL A 89 9.42 -8.54 11.55
C VAL A 89 8.89 -7.55 12.57
N SER A 90 9.79 -6.86 13.27
CA SER A 90 9.43 -5.80 14.20
C SER A 90 10.48 -4.70 14.17
N TYR A 91 10.08 -3.50 14.55
CA TYR A 91 11.00 -2.38 14.73
C TYR A 91 10.52 -1.48 15.85
N GLY A 92 11.46 -0.77 16.47
CA GLY A 92 11.21 0.19 17.54
C GLY A 92 12.34 1.20 17.67
N MET A 93 12.12 2.24 18.47
CA MET A 93 13.16 3.21 18.79
C MET A 93 14.28 2.54 19.58
N ASP A 94 15.51 2.88 19.25
CA ASP A 94 16.69 2.37 19.95
C ASP A 94 16.95 3.11 21.27
N ASP A 95 16.70 4.42 21.25
CA ASP A 95 16.85 5.32 22.39
C ASP A 95 15.53 6.09 22.54
N ALA A 96 14.83 5.84 23.64
CA ALA A 96 13.55 6.47 23.95
C ALA A 96 13.70 7.97 24.27
N ASP A 97 14.90 8.41 24.64
CA ASP A 97 15.19 9.81 24.95
C ASP A 97 15.57 10.62 23.69
N ASP A 98 15.80 9.96 22.54
CA ASP A 98 16.07 10.63 21.27
C ASP A 98 14.80 11.26 20.68
N ILE A 99 14.59 12.54 21.01
CA ILE A 99 13.52 13.39 20.47
C ILE A 99 13.50 13.46 18.93
N TYR A 100 14.62 13.18 18.26
CA TYR A 100 14.70 13.21 16.80
C TYR A 100 14.42 11.84 16.17
N MET A 101 14.25 10.79 16.96
CA MET A 101 13.92 9.42 16.51
C MET A 101 14.82 8.99 15.35
N ARG A 102 16.14 9.17 15.49
CA ARG A 102 17.11 8.85 14.44
C ARG A 102 17.50 7.38 14.47
N SER A 103 17.67 6.83 15.67
CA SER A 103 18.12 5.45 15.86
C SER A 103 16.96 4.52 16.11
N TRP A 104 16.87 3.49 15.27
CA TRP A 104 15.85 2.45 15.34
C TRP A 104 16.51 1.08 15.39
N THR A 105 15.91 0.17 16.15
CA THR A 105 16.27 -1.24 16.16
C THR A 105 15.19 -2.00 15.41
N GLY A 106 15.60 -2.76 14.40
CA GLY A 106 14.77 -3.71 13.68
C GLY A 106 15.13 -5.14 14.08
N THR A 107 14.15 -6.02 14.06
CA THR A 107 14.31 -7.45 14.30
C THR A 107 13.62 -8.22 13.18
N ILE A 108 14.32 -9.21 12.61
CA ILE A 108 13.79 -10.11 11.59
C ILE A 108 13.95 -11.54 12.08
N ILE A 109 12.84 -12.26 12.17
CA ILE A 109 12.81 -13.70 12.35
C ILE A 109 13.06 -14.34 10.98
N GLY A 110 14.11 -15.17 10.91
CA GLY A 110 14.53 -15.78 9.67
C GLY A 110 13.43 -16.65 9.03
N PRO A 111 13.25 -16.57 7.70
CA PRO A 111 12.19 -17.28 7.01
C PRO A 111 12.34 -18.80 7.10
N HIS A 112 11.21 -19.50 7.19
CA HIS A 112 11.14 -20.97 7.13
C HIS A 112 11.70 -21.52 5.82
N ASN A 113 12.17 -22.77 5.85
CA ASN A 113 12.78 -23.46 4.70
C ASN A 113 14.05 -22.78 4.18
N THR A 114 14.79 -22.11 5.06
CA THR A 114 16.08 -21.50 4.73
C THR A 114 17.10 -21.80 5.82
N VAL A 115 18.38 -21.59 5.52
CA VAL A 115 19.48 -21.61 6.51
C VAL A 115 19.30 -20.59 7.64
N HIS A 116 18.37 -19.65 7.49
CA HIS A 116 18.04 -18.63 8.48
C HIS A 116 16.90 -19.04 9.41
N GLU A 117 16.26 -20.19 9.18
CA GLU A 117 15.12 -20.65 9.98
C GLU A 117 15.48 -20.79 11.47
N GLY A 118 14.60 -20.28 12.32
CA GLY A 118 14.79 -20.28 13.79
C GLY A 118 15.74 -19.21 14.32
N ARG A 119 16.41 -18.44 13.44
CA ARG A 119 17.36 -17.40 13.84
C ARG A 119 16.69 -16.03 13.93
N ILE A 120 17.13 -15.22 14.89
CA ILE A 120 16.67 -13.84 15.07
C ILE A 120 17.82 -12.90 14.70
N TYR A 121 17.58 -12.03 13.72
CA TYR A 121 18.56 -11.03 13.28
C TYR A 121 18.15 -9.66 13.77
N GLN A 122 19.05 -9.02 14.50
CA GLN A 122 18.89 -7.64 14.92
C GLN A 122 19.64 -6.71 13.97
N LEU A 123 19.02 -5.59 13.64
CA LEU A 123 19.53 -4.56 12.75
C LEU A 123 19.33 -3.19 13.39
N LYS A 124 20.20 -2.25 13.03
CA LYS A 124 20.06 -0.83 13.34
C LYS A 124 19.68 -0.09 12.07
N LEU A 125 18.63 0.72 12.14
CA LEU A 125 18.24 1.65 11.11
C LEU A 125 18.50 3.07 11.61
N PHE A 126 19.13 3.88 10.77
CA PHE A 126 19.43 5.26 11.07
C PHE A 126 18.69 6.18 10.10
N CYS A 127 17.69 6.87 10.63
CA CYS A 127 16.83 7.79 9.92
C CYS A 127 17.42 9.20 9.99
N ASP A 128 18.12 9.61 8.94
CA ASP A 128 18.70 10.95 8.82
C ASP A 128 17.66 12.07 8.82
N LYS A 129 18.12 13.33 8.85
CA LYS A 129 17.24 14.52 8.79
C LYS A 129 16.43 14.60 7.50
N ASP A 130 16.94 13.99 6.44
CA ASP A 130 16.32 13.94 5.11
C ASP A 130 15.33 12.77 4.95
N TYR A 131 15.08 11.96 5.98
CA TYR A 131 14.05 10.91 5.92
C TYR A 131 12.65 11.54 5.97
N PRO A 132 11.63 11.05 5.21
CA PRO A 132 11.65 9.90 4.29
C PRO A 132 12.09 10.21 2.84
N GLU A 133 12.53 11.43 2.53
CA GLU A 133 12.95 11.83 1.18
C GLU A 133 14.22 11.08 0.73
N LYS A 134 15.11 10.75 1.66
CA LYS A 134 16.25 9.85 1.46
C LYS A 134 16.06 8.54 2.23
N PRO A 135 16.61 7.42 1.72
CA PRO A 135 16.57 6.16 2.44
C PRO A 135 17.34 6.24 3.76
N PRO A 136 16.90 5.52 4.80
CA PRO A 136 17.67 5.40 6.03
C PRO A 136 18.89 4.51 5.79
N SER A 137 19.92 4.70 6.62
CA SER A 137 21.08 3.80 6.63
C SER A 137 20.73 2.55 7.41
N VAL A 138 21.06 1.36 6.87
CA VAL A 138 20.69 0.08 7.50
C VAL A 138 21.94 -0.74 7.73
N ARG A 139 22.11 -1.21 8.95
CA ARG A 139 23.25 -2.03 9.37
C ARG A 139 22.76 -3.21 10.20
N PHE A 140 23.20 -4.41 9.86
CA PHE A 140 23.00 -5.58 10.69
C PHE A 140 23.87 -5.48 11.96
N HIS A 141 23.25 -5.72 13.10
CA HIS A 141 23.97 -5.91 14.36
C HIS A 141 24.37 -7.39 14.50
N SER A 142 23.44 -8.31 14.22
CA SER A 142 23.74 -9.75 14.14
C SER A 142 24.49 -10.07 12.85
N ARG A 143 25.54 -10.89 12.95
CA ARG A 143 26.28 -11.39 11.79
C ARG A 143 25.37 -12.19 10.87
N ILE A 144 25.37 -11.82 9.59
CA ILE A 144 24.62 -12.48 8.53
C ILE A 144 25.49 -12.62 7.29
N ASN A 145 25.37 -13.74 6.61
CA ASN A 145 25.96 -13.94 5.29
C ASN A 145 24.88 -13.76 4.21
N MET A 146 24.86 -12.60 3.55
CA MET A 146 23.90 -12.27 2.51
C MET A 146 24.53 -11.37 1.46
N THR A 147 24.16 -11.55 0.19
CA THR A 147 24.78 -10.84 -0.95
C THR A 147 24.71 -9.31 -0.89
N CYS A 148 23.65 -8.74 -0.31
CA CYS A 148 23.46 -7.30 -0.19
C CYS A 148 24.03 -6.69 1.12
N VAL A 149 24.72 -7.48 1.95
CA VAL A 149 25.30 -7.03 3.22
C VAL A 149 26.81 -7.18 3.19
N ASN A 150 27.52 -6.18 3.71
CA ASN A 150 28.96 -6.25 3.86
C ASN A 150 29.36 -7.21 5.00
N HIS A 151 30.22 -8.19 4.71
CA HIS A 151 30.66 -9.22 5.67
C HIS A 151 31.56 -8.73 6.81
N GLU A 152 32.12 -7.51 6.70
CA GLU A 152 32.98 -6.92 7.72
C GLU A 152 32.21 -5.92 8.58
N THR A 153 31.41 -5.05 7.96
CA THR A 153 30.74 -3.95 8.69
C THR A 153 29.27 -4.22 9.01
N GLY A 154 28.63 -5.17 8.32
CA GLY A 154 27.19 -5.42 8.43
C GLY A 154 26.31 -4.38 7.73
N VAL A 155 26.89 -3.40 7.03
CA VAL A 155 26.12 -2.36 6.32
C VAL A 155 25.45 -2.96 5.08
N VAL A 156 24.19 -2.60 4.84
CA VAL A 156 23.44 -2.99 3.64
C VAL A 156 23.83 -2.08 2.48
N ASP A 157 24.26 -2.67 1.37
CA ASP A 157 24.65 -1.94 0.16
C ASP A 157 23.40 -1.42 -0.59
N PRO A 158 23.20 -0.10 -0.72
CA PRO A 158 22.02 0.45 -1.40
C PRO A 158 21.92 0.04 -2.88
N LYS A 159 23.07 -0.22 -3.51
CA LYS A 159 23.15 -0.62 -4.92
C LYS A 159 22.67 -2.06 -5.16
N LYS A 160 22.90 -2.94 -4.20
CA LYS A 160 22.54 -4.37 -4.30
C LYS A 160 21.12 -4.61 -3.84
N PHE A 161 20.59 -3.72 -3.00
CA PHE A 161 19.24 -3.83 -2.45
C PHE A 161 18.29 -2.89 -3.21
N GLY A 162 17.49 -3.46 -4.12
CA GLY A 162 16.67 -2.71 -5.07
C GLY A 162 15.70 -1.69 -4.46
N LEU A 163 15.26 -1.91 -3.21
CA LEU A 163 14.38 -0.99 -2.49
C LEU A 163 15.12 0.28 -2.04
N LEU A 164 16.38 0.17 -1.60
CA LEU A 164 17.21 1.34 -1.29
C LEU A 164 17.70 2.03 -2.58
N ALA A 165 17.95 1.26 -3.65
CA ALA A 165 18.34 1.81 -4.95
C ALA A 165 17.26 2.71 -5.57
N ASN A 166 15.99 2.32 -5.45
CA ASN A 166 14.85 3.05 -6.01
C ASN A 166 13.97 3.64 -4.90
N TRP A 167 14.60 4.20 -3.87
CA TRP A 167 13.89 4.70 -2.70
C TRP A 167 12.80 5.73 -3.07
N GLN A 168 11.62 5.54 -2.50
CA GLN A 168 10.48 6.44 -2.60
C GLN A 168 10.05 6.83 -1.19
N ARG A 169 9.58 8.07 -1.02
CA ARG A 169 9.09 8.59 0.27
C ARG A 169 7.92 7.81 0.87
N ASP A 170 7.23 7.03 0.04
CA ASP A 170 6.11 6.18 0.47
C ASP A 170 6.60 4.91 1.17
N TYR A 171 7.86 4.51 0.99
CA TYR A 171 8.46 3.40 1.72
C TYR A 171 8.67 3.73 3.19
N THR A 172 8.61 2.69 4.01
CA THR A 172 8.77 2.72 5.46
C THR A 172 9.86 1.74 5.91
N MET A 173 10.25 1.82 7.18
CA MET A 173 11.14 0.86 7.81
C MET A 173 10.59 -0.57 7.74
N GLU A 174 9.27 -0.73 7.84
CA GLU A 174 8.59 -2.00 7.62
C GLU A 174 8.89 -2.59 6.23
N ASN A 175 8.81 -1.76 5.18
CA ASN A 175 9.09 -2.23 3.82
C ASN A 175 10.53 -2.72 3.69
N ILE A 176 11.47 -2.02 4.32
CA ILE A 176 12.89 -2.42 4.33
C ILE A 176 13.04 -3.79 4.99
N LEU A 177 12.50 -3.98 6.20
CA LEU A 177 12.64 -5.25 6.94
C LEU A 177 11.95 -6.41 6.23
N THR A 178 10.76 -6.16 5.69
CA THR A 178 10.00 -7.15 4.92
C THR A 178 10.75 -7.55 3.65
N GLN A 179 11.37 -6.59 2.97
CA GLN A 179 12.14 -6.86 1.77
C GLN A 179 13.48 -7.54 2.08
N LEU A 180 14.16 -7.20 3.17
CA LEU A 180 15.34 -7.93 3.65
C LEU A 180 14.99 -9.39 3.96
N LYS A 181 13.86 -9.65 4.62
CA LYS A 181 13.38 -11.01 4.86
C LYS A 181 13.14 -11.78 3.56
N LYS A 182 12.53 -11.15 2.55
CA LYS A 182 12.37 -11.75 1.22
C LYS A 182 13.72 -12.05 0.55
N GLU A 183 14.68 -11.15 0.72
CA GLU A 183 16.04 -11.32 0.19
C GLU A 183 16.75 -12.51 0.84
N MET A 184 16.56 -12.76 2.14
CA MET A 184 17.05 -13.97 2.83
C MET A 184 16.44 -15.26 2.25
N ALA A 185 15.16 -15.22 1.83
CA ALA A 185 14.48 -16.36 1.20
C ALA A 185 14.79 -16.53 -0.29
N ALA A 186 15.48 -15.56 -0.91
CA ALA A 186 15.82 -15.60 -2.32
C ALA A 186 16.73 -16.80 -2.63
N SER A 187 16.64 -17.31 -3.87
CA SER A 187 17.31 -18.55 -4.28
C SER A 187 18.82 -18.53 -4.07
N HIS A 188 19.45 -17.37 -4.24
CA HIS A 188 20.89 -17.13 -4.05
C HIS A 188 21.31 -16.98 -2.59
N ASN A 189 20.43 -16.56 -1.68
CA ASN A 189 20.78 -16.34 -0.27
C ASN A 189 20.34 -17.49 0.64
N ARG A 190 19.22 -18.17 0.34
CA ARG A 190 18.60 -19.18 1.21
C ARG A 190 19.47 -20.41 1.54
N LYS A 191 20.58 -20.60 0.82
CA LYS A 191 21.55 -21.71 0.99
C LYS A 191 22.94 -21.23 1.45
N LEU A 192 23.15 -19.95 1.67
CA LEU A 192 24.45 -19.42 2.06
C LEU A 192 24.81 -19.86 3.48
N VAL A 193 26.02 -20.37 3.67
CA VAL A 193 26.50 -20.80 4.99
C VAL A 193 26.50 -19.60 5.92
N GLN A 194 25.71 -19.69 6.99
CA GLN A 194 25.60 -18.61 7.97
C GLN A 194 26.68 -18.74 9.05
N PRO A 195 27.15 -17.61 9.59
CA PRO A 195 28.02 -17.61 10.76
C PRO A 195 27.31 -18.22 11.99
N PRO A 196 28.05 -18.57 13.04
CA PRO A 196 27.47 -19.06 14.29
C PRO A 196 26.44 -18.07 14.85
N GLU A 197 25.34 -18.57 15.39
CA GLU A 197 24.34 -17.74 16.05
C GLU A 197 24.96 -17.01 17.25
N GLY A 198 24.48 -15.80 17.54
CA GLY A 198 25.02 -14.96 18.61
C GLY A 198 26.36 -14.28 18.28
N THR A 199 26.78 -14.29 17.01
CA THR A 199 27.89 -13.46 16.54
C THR A 199 27.37 -12.10 16.07
N PHE A 200 28.11 -11.04 16.40
CA PHE A 200 27.74 -9.65 16.11
C PHE A 200 28.84 -8.95 15.28
N PHE A 201 28.47 -7.87 14.58
CA PHE A 201 29.38 -7.00 13.83
C PHE A 201 29.98 -5.88 14.70
#